data_AF-A0NV23-F1
#
_entry.id   AF-A0NV23-F1
#
_cell.length_a   1.000
_cell.length_b   1.000
_cell.length_c   1.000
_cell.angle_alpha   90.00
_cell.angle_beta   90.00
_cell.angle_gamma   90.00
#
_symmetry.space_group_name_H-M   'P 1'
#
loop_
_entity.id
_entity.type
_entity.pdbx_description
1 polymer ?
#
loop_
_entity_poly.entity_id
_entity_poly.type
_entity_poly.pdbx_seq_one_letter_code
_entity_poly.pdbx_strand_id
1 'polypeptide(L)'
;MWQMGGLGPMVGQLGFFHKFAGREYQDRRPFERYRDETKRLLGVLDQQLEGRAFIIGSEYTIADMACWPWARNINGFYEAGEVTDFASFENVVRWVDTCMNRPASQKAVDIPS
;
A
#
# COMPACT_ATOMS: atom_id res chain seq x y z
N MET A 1 -7.12 5.52 14.16
CA MET A 1 -5.79 4.97 13.83
C MET A 1 -5.67 4.88 12.31
N TRP A 2 -4.63 5.48 11.71
CA TRP A 2 -4.54 5.67 10.24
C TRP A 2 -4.41 4.35 9.46
N GLN A 3 -3.58 3.41 9.91
CA GLN A 3 -3.42 2.11 9.24
C GLN A 3 -4.69 1.25 9.34
N MET A 4 -5.28 1.12 10.54
CA MET A 4 -6.45 0.25 10.79
C MET A 4 -7.77 0.79 10.22
N GLY A 5 -7.93 2.12 10.13
CA GLY A 5 -9.15 2.75 9.59
C GLY A 5 -9.02 3.31 8.19
N GLY A 6 -7.79 3.42 7.67
CA GLY A 6 -7.47 3.99 6.37
C GLY A 6 -6.77 2.98 5.48
N LEU A 7 -5.43 2.95 5.51
CA LEU A 7 -4.62 2.21 4.54
C LEU A 7 -5.09 0.77 4.31
N GLY A 8 -5.22 -0.03 5.37
CA GLY A 8 -5.59 -1.44 5.24
C GLY A 8 -6.95 -1.65 4.57
N PRO A 9 -8.05 -1.18 5.19
CA PRO A 9 -9.38 -1.33 4.62
C PRO A 9 -9.52 -0.76 3.20
N MET A 10 -8.96 0.42 2.92
CA MET A 10 -9.13 1.06 1.62
C MET A 10 -8.38 0.35 0.50
N VAL A 11 -7.15 -0.13 0.76
CA VAL A 11 -6.41 -0.95 -0.21
C VAL A 11 -7.10 -2.30 -0.43
N GLY A 12 -7.71 -2.89 0.60
CA GLY A 12 -8.53 -4.09 0.46
C GLY A 12 -9.73 -3.88 -0.48
N GLN A 13 -10.44 -2.76 -0.32
CA GLN A 13 -11.55 -2.41 -1.20
C GLN A 13 -11.08 -2.13 -2.63
N LEU A 14 -9.96 -1.41 -2.81
CA LEU A 14 -9.31 -1.25 -4.11
C LEU A 14 -9.06 -2.62 -4.78
N GLY A 15 -8.46 -3.56 -4.05
CA GLY A 15 -8.22 -4.92 -4.56
C GLY A 15 -9.49 -5.64 -4.98
N PHE A 16 -10.56 -5.53 -4.20
CA PHE A 16 -11.85 -6.16 -4.53
C PHE A 16 -12.44 -5.62 -5.83
N PHE A 17 -12.47 -4.29 -6.00
CA PHE A 17 -13.05 -3.64 -7.17
C PHE A 17 -12.13 -3.55 -8.39
N HIS A 18 -10.83 -3.86 -8.25
CA HIS A 18 -9.85 -3.84 -9.34
C HIS A 18 -9.47 -5.25 -9.83
N LYS A 19 -9.09 -6.15 -8.90
CA LYS A 19 -8.51 -7.46 -9.22
C LYS A 19 -9.51 -8.62 -9.12
N PHE A 20 -10.44 -8.54 -8.19
CA PHE A 20 -11.39 -9.62 -7.89
C PHE A 20 -12.79 -9.38 -8.48
N ALA A 21 -13.80 -10.10 -7.99
CA ALA A 21 -15.18 -10.08 -8.52
C ALA A 21 -15.81 -8.69 -8.61
N GLY A 22 -15.38 -7.72 -7.79
CA GLY A 22 -15.85 -6.35 -7.87
C GLY A 22 -15.47 -5.64 -9.20
N ARG A 23 -14.51 -6.16 -9.96
CA ARG A 23 -14.12 -5.62 -11.29
C ARG A 23 -15.22 -5.76 -12.34
N GLU A 24 -16.15 -6.71 -12.17
CA GLU A 24 -17.25 -6.98 -13.10
C GLU A 24 -18.45 -6.07 -12.83
N TYR A 25 -18.40 -5.27 -11.75
CA TYR A 25 -19.45 -4.34 -11.41
C TYR A 25 -19.51 -3.22 -12.46
N GLN A 26 -20.67 -3.10 -13.11
CA GLN A 26 -20.86 -2.15 -14.21
C GLN A 26 -20.74 -0.69 -13.76
N ASP A 27 -21.21 -0.40 -12.55
CA ASP A 27 -21.04 0.91 -11.93
C ASP A 27 -19.60 1.04 -11.41
N ARG A 28 -18.84 1.96 -12.02
CA ARG A 28 -17.44 2.21 -11.68
C ARG A 28 -17.25 3.12 -10.46
N ARG A 29 -18.30 3.78 -9.96
CA ARG A 29 -18.20 4.72 -8.82
C ARG A 29 -17.58 4.10 -7.56
N PRO A 30 -17.88 2.84 -7.19
CA PRO A 30 -17.20 2.18 -6.07
C PRO A 30 -15.68 2.04 -6.31
N PHE A 31 -15.27 1.56 -7.48
CA PHE A 31 -13.86 1.46 -7.84
C PHE A 31 -13.16 2.83 -7.76
N GLU A 32 -13.75 3.86 -8.38
CA GLU A 32 -13.20 5.21 -8.39
C GLU A 32 -13.03 5.77 -6.97
N ARG A 33 -14.04 5.58 -6.11
CA ARG A 33 -13.98 5.97 -4.70
C ARG A 33 -12.78 5.35 -3.98
N TYR A 34 -12.57 4.04 -4.13
CA TYR A 34 -11.49 3.35 -3.41
C TYR A 34 -10.13 3.60 -4.04
N ARG A 35 -10.04 3.74 -5.36
CA ARG A 35 -8.84 4.21 -6.06
C ARG A 35 -8.43 5.58 -5.53
N ASP A 36 -9.33 6.55 -5.52
CA ASP A 36 -9.01 7.93 -5.16
C ASP A 36 -8.68 8.06 -3.66
N GLU A 37 -9.35 7.31 -2.80
CA GLU A 37 -8.99 7.25 -1.37
C GLU A 37 -7.64 6.56 -1.15
N THR A 38 -7.31 5.49 -1.87
CA THR A 38 -5.97 4.90 -1.84
C THR A 38 -4.92 5.90 -2.29
N LYS A 39 -5.15 6.66 -3.36
CA LYS A 39 -4.24 7.74 -3.80
C LYS A 39 -4.04 8.80 -2.71
N ARG A 40 -5.12 9.23 -2.05
CA ARG A 40 -5.03 10.20 -0.94
C ARG A 40 -4.19 9.65 0.21
N LEU A 41 -4.36 8.38 0.56
CA LEU A 41 -3.60 7.72 1.62
C LEU A 41 -2.11 7.55 1.23
N LEU A 42 -1.83 7.18 -0.01
CA LEU A 42 -0.45 7.14 -0.53
C LEU A 42 0.21 8.52 -0.44
N GLY A 43 -0.49 9.60 -0.80
CA GLY A 43 0.04 10.96 -0.64
C GLY A 43 0.35 11.34 0.80
N VAL A 44 -0.50 10.96 1.76
CA VAL A 44 -0.22 11.17 3.19
C VAL A 44 1.01 10.40 3.65
N LEU A 45 1.13 9.14 3.22
CA LEU A 45 2.28 8.30 3.58
C LEU A 45 3.57 8.80 2.94
N ASP A 46 3.51 9.24 1.67
CA ASP A 46 4.65 9.78 0.94
C ASP A 46 5.22 11.02 1.64
N GLN A 47 4.34 11.97 2.00
CA GLN A 47 4.72 13.15 2.78
C GLN A 47 5.27 12.77 4.16
N GLN A 48 4.68 11.79 4.83
CA GLN A 48 5.18 11.32 6.13
C GLN A 48 6.59 10.73 6.01
N LEU A 49 6.90 10.07 4.89
CA LEU A 49 8.20 9.43 4.64
C LEU A 49 9.25 10.41 4.12
N GLU A 50 8.91 11.66 3.84
CA GLU A 50 9.87 12.69 3.42
C GLU A 50 10.98 12.85 4.47
N GLY A 51 12.22 12.60 4.04
CA GLY A 51 13.40 12.64 4.91
C GLY A 51 13.49 11.54 5.98
N ARG A 52 12.63 10.52 5.95
CA ARG A 52 12.61 9.43 6.96
C ARG A 52 12.87 8.08 6.32
N ALA A 53 13.69 7.24 6.97
CA ALA A 53 13.92 5.88 6.49
C ALA A 53 12.65 5.01 6.60
N PHE A 54 11.91 5.19 7.70
CA PHE A 54 10.71 4.46 8.12
C PHE A 54 9.64 5.43 8.64
N ILE A 55 8.42 4.94 8.89
CA ILE A 55 7.26 5.79 9.22
C ILE A 55 7.49 6.70 10.44
N ILE A 56 8.21 6.21 11.46
CA ILE A 56 8.46 6.92 12.72
C ILE A 56 9.87 7.57 12.76
N GLY A 57 10.67 7.47 11.70
CA GLY A 57 12.00 8.09 11.63
C GLY A 57 13.05 7.16 11.04
N SER A 58 14.16 6.94 11.76
CA SER A 58 15.28 6.11 11.32
C SER A 58 15.14 4.63 11.68
N GLU A 59 14.25 4.29 12.61
CA GLU A 59 14.09 2.91 13.10
C GLU A 59 12.84 2.24 12.53
N TYR A 60 12.97 0.96 12.19
CA TYR A 60 11.85 0.14 11.73
C TYR A 60 10.99 -0.28 12.92
N THR A 61 9.70 -0.02 12.84
CA THR A 61 8.77 -0.28 13.95
C THR A 61 7.59 -1.15 13.51
N ILE A 62 6.71 -1.48 14.46
CA ILE A 62 5.44 -2.13 14.15
C ILE A 62 4.55 -1.29 13.22
N ALA A 63 4.75 0.03 13.15
CA ALA A 63 4.02 0.88 12.21
C ALA A 63 4.36 0.49 10.76
N ASP A 64 5.65 0.29 10.47
CA ASP A 64 6.10 -0.18 9.17
C ASP A 64 5.57 -1.58 8.90
N MET A 65 5.75 -2.51 9.85
CA MET A 65 5.26 -3.90 9.76
C MET A 65 3.76 -3.96 9.38
N ALA A 66 2.94 -3.09 9.96
CA ALA A 66 1.51 -3.06 9.71
C ALA A 66 1.11 -2.40 8.37
N CYS A 67 1.99 -1.59 7.78
CA CYS A 67 1.68 -0.80 6.58
C CYS A 67 2.32 -1.34 5.30
N TRP A 68 3.60 -1.73 5.33
CA TRP A 68 4.36 -2.03 4.11
C TRP A 68 3.80 -3.20 3.30
N PRO A 69 3.21 -4.26 3.90
CA PRO A 69 2.60 -5.33 3.11
C PRO A 69 1.42 -4.82 2.28
N TRP A 70 0.61 -3.89 2.81
CA TRP A 70 -0.51 -3.28 2.08
C TRP A 70 -0.02 -2.43 0.91
N ALA A 71 1.00 -1.59 1.13
CA ALA A 71 1.57 -0.77 0.05
C ALA A 71 2.21 -1.62 -1.05
N ARG A 72 2.98 -2.66 -0.69
CA ARG A 72 3.53 -3.64 -1.63
C ARG A 72 2.44 -4.29 -2.47
N ASN A 73 1.30 -4.61 -1.86
CA ASN A 73 0.23 -5.35 -2.55
C ASN A 73 -0.43 -4.56 -3.68
N ILE A 74 -0.40 -3.21 -3.62
CA ILE A 74 -0.96 -2.32 -4.65
C ILE A 74 -0.28 -2.57 -5.99
N ASN A 75 1.06 -2.47 -6.04
CA ASN A 75 1.81 -2.66 -7.29
C ASN A 75 2.19 -4.14 -7.55
N GLY A 76 2.10 -5.00 -6.53
CA GLY A 76 2.33 -6.43 -6.64
C GLY A 76 1.06 -7.18 -7.07
N PHE A 77 0.50 -7.96 -6.17
CA PHE A 77 -0.58 -8.92 -6.46
C PHE A 77 -1.86 -8.27 -7.00
N TYR A 78 -2.19 -7.04 -6.58
CA TYR A 78 -3.37 -6.36 -7.13
C TYR A 78 -3.15 -5.76 -8.51
N GLU A 79 -1.90 -5.59 -8.97
CA GLU A 79 -1.60 -4.94 -10.27
C GLU A 79 -2.31 -3.58 -10.43
N ALA A 80 -2.44 -2.84 -9.32
CA ALA A 80 -3.15 -1.57 -9.24
C ALA A 80 -2.20 -0.35 -9.31
N GLY A 81 -0.92 -0.57 -9.62
CA GLY A 81 0.10 0.47 -9.67
C GLY A 81 -0.24 1.60 -10.64
N GLU A 82 -0.62 1.26 -11.87
CA GLU A 82 -0.96 2.25 -12.90
C GLU A 82 -2.21 3.06 -12.52
N VAL A 83 -3.29 2.38 -12.10
CA VAL A 83 -4.55 3.07 -11.77
C VAL A 83 -4.46 3.94 -10.50
N THR A 84 -3.51 3.66 -9.62
CA THR A 84 -3.23 4.48 -8.43
C THR A 84 -2.11 5.47 -8.64
N ASP A 85 -1.44 5.48 -9.80
CA ASP A 85 -0.25 6.30 -10.03
C ASP A 85 0.85 6.03 -8.97
N PHE A 86 0.99 4.77 -8.55
CA PHE A 86 1.82 4.37 -7.42
C PHE A 86 3.28 4.83 -7.57
N ALA A 87 3.80 4.82 -8.80
CA ALA A 87 5.18 5.22 -9.11
C ALA A 87 5.46 6.71 -8.85
N SER A 88 4.43 7.57 -8.81
CA SER A 88 4.60 9.00 -8.48
C SER A 88 4.90 9.27 -7.00
N PHE A 89 4.64 8.29 -6.12
CA PHE A 89 4.91 8.38 -4.69
C PHE A 89 6.31 7.84 -4.38
N GLU A 90 7.33 8.59 -4.77
CA GLU A 90 8.74 8.16 -4.72
C GLU A 90 9.21 7.74 -3.31
N ASN A 91 8.75 8.42 -2.26
CA ASN A 91 9.12 8.08 -0.89
C ASN A 91 8.47 6.77 -0.47
N VAL A 92 7.23 6.51 -0.89
CA VAL A 92 6.55 5.23 -0.67
C VAL A 92 7.25 4.11 -1.40
N VAL A 93 7.61 4.29 -2.68
CA VAL A 93 8.33 3.28 -3.48
C VAL A 93 9.65 2.91 -2.79
N ARG A 94 10.49 3.91 -2.47
CA ARG A 94 11.75 3.71 -1.74
C ARG A 94 11.53 2.99 -0.40
N TRP A 95 10.51 3.38 0.36
CA TRP A 95 10.22 2.78 1.66
C TRP A 95 9.76 1.32 1.52
N VAL A 96 8.91 0.99 0.55
CA VAL A 96 8.51 -0.39 0.27
C VAL A 96 9.73 -1.25 -0.05
N ASP A 97 10.63 -0.76 -0.91
CA ASP A 97 11.88 -1.47 -1.24
C ASP A 97 12.76 -1.66 0.00
N THR A 98 12.90 -0.62 0.83
CA THR A 98 13.65 -0.68 2.09
C THR A 98 13.07 -1.73 3.03
N CYS A 99 11.74 -1.78 3.18
CA CYS A 99 11.07 -2.77 4.01
C CYS A 99 11.19 -4.18 3.44
N MET A 100 11.08 -4.35 2.12
CA MET A 100 11.17 -5.65 1.45
C MET A 100 12.58 -6.25 1.50
N ASN A 101 13.62 -5.40 1.44
CA ASN A 101 15.01 -5.84 1.48
C ASN A 101 15.51 -6.28 2.87
N ARG A 102 14.68 -6.16 3.92
CA ARG A 102 15.04 -6.70 5.24
C ARG A 102 14.99 -8.23 5.20
N PRO A 103 16.02 -8.94 5.71
CA PRO A 103 16.05 -10.41 5.69
C PRO A 103 14.82 -11.08 6.33
N ALA A 104 14.26 -10.49 7.39
CA ALA A 104 13.05 -11.00 8.02
C ALA A 104 11.80 -10.81 7.15
N SER A 105 11.70 -9.71 6.40
CA SER A 105 10.58 -9.44 5.50
C SER A 105 10.57 -10.40 4.30
N GLN A 106 11.75 -10.68 3.73
CA GLN A 106 11.89 -11.64 2.62
C GLN A 106 11.42 -13.04 3.03
N LYS A 107 11.74 -13.46 4.25
CA LYS A 107 11.22 -14.72 4.80
C LYS A 107 9.71 -14.65 5.04
N ALA A 108 9.22 -13.56 5.61
CA ALA A 108 7.83 -13.42 6.00
C ALA A 108 6.83 -13.48 4.82
N VAL A 109 7.22 -12.97 3.64
CA VAL A 109 6.33 -13.00 2.47
C VAL A 109 6.16 -14.38 1.83
N ASP A 110 6.99 -15.34 2.24
CA ASP A 110 6.99 -16.73 1.76
C ASP A 110 6.41 -17.70 2.81
N ILE A 111 5.65 -17.17 3.78
CA ILE A 111 5.01 -17.94 4.85
C ILE A 111 3.48 -17.83 4.71
N PRO A 112 2.72 -18.94 4.77
CA PRO A 112 3.19 -20.32 4.82
C PRO A 112 3.71 -20.79 3.45
N SER A 113 4.80 -21.58 3.46
CA SER A 113 5.37 -22.24 2.28
C SER A 113 4.71 -23.59 2.01
#